data_AF-A0AAX4PHA7-F1
#
_entry.id   AF-A0AAX4PHA7-F1
#
_cell.length_a   1.000
_cell.length_b   1.000
_cell.length_c   1.000
_cell.angle_alpha   90.00
_cell.angle_beta   90.00
_cell.angle_gamma   90.00
#
_symmetry.space_group_name_H-M   'P 1'
#
loop_
_entity.id
_entity.type
_entity.pdbx_description
1 polymer ?
#
loop_
_entity_poly.entity_id
_entity_poly.type
_entity_poly.pdbx_seq_one_letter_code
_entity_poly.pdbx_strand_id
1 'polypeptide(L)'
;MVIMGAAIIIMGVIQIFINKNGKYLGASSSSYVWDDPDDPKQLSVYVQLPVFVLSGVAEVVGNIATLELAYVGSPPSMKSLVMAFALMTSCGGAIIGFIVNPFYTPSNSIYFQFVTGAVVVLFGPVIWFGFKNMKTGRDLMPELFEENMKNVIRTGSLGTSMTEAFGSGSGAAMFEMGSKHAMDAVTSGKAANPA
;
A
#
# COMPACT_ATOMS: atom_id res chain seq x y z
N MET A 1 -5.27 6.50 4.59
CA MET A 1 -6.68 6.96 4.41
C MET A 1 -6.81 8.48 4.51
N VAL A 2 -6.60 9.12 5.67
CA VAL A 2 -6.79 10.59 5.79
C VAL A 2 -5.85 11.39 4.88
N ILE A 3 -4.57 11.02 4.81
CA ILE A 3 -3.57 11.67 3.93
C ILE A 3 -3.97 11.54 2.45
N MET A 4 -4.46 10.36 2.05
CA MET A 4 -4.90 10.09 0.68
C MET A 4 -6.17 10.87 0.33
N GLY A 5 -7.14 10.92 1.24
CA GLY A 5 -8.35 11.72 1.06
C GLY A 5 -8.04 13.23 0.96
N ALA A 6 -7.09 13.73 1.75
CA ALA A 6 -6.61 15.11 1.64
C ALA A 6 -5.93 15.37 0.28
N ALA A 7 -5.14 14.43 -0.24
CA ALA A 7 -4.53 14.53 -1.56
C ALA A 7 -5.59 14.59 -2.69
N ILE A 8 -6.66 13.79 -2.60
CA ILE A 8 -7.77 13.80 -3.57
C ILE A 8 -8.57 15.11 -3.48
N ILE A 9 -8.69 15.73 -2.30
CA ILE A 9 -9.31 17.06 -2.16
C ILE A 9 -8.44 18.15 -2.81
N ILE A 10 -7.11 18.08 -2.64
CA ILE A 10 -6.16 18.98 -3.33
C ILE A 10 -6.30 18.83 -4.85
N MET A 11 -6.51 17.61 -5.36
CA MET A 11 -6.85 17.38 -6.77
C MET A 11 -8.13 18.09 -7.21
N GLY A 12 -9.18 18.04 -6.41
CA GLY A 12 -10.42 18.78 -6.69
C GLY A 12 -10.19 20.30 -6.76
N VAL A 13 -9.30 20.85 -5.92
CA VAL A 13 -8.92 22.28 -5.97
C VAL A 13 -8.19 22.60 -7.27
N ILE A 14 -7.27 21.75 -7.71
CA ILE A 14 -6.58 21.91 -9.00
C ILE A 14 -7.60 21.84 -10.15
N GLN A 15 -8.60 20.96 -10.07
CA GLN A 15 -9.66 20.88 -11.07
C GLN A 15 -10.53 22.15 -11.12
N ILE A 16 -10.72 22.85 -10.00
CA ILE A 16 -11.38 24.17 -9.98
C ILE A 16 -10.55 25.20 -10.75
N PHE A 17 -9.22 25.21 -10.57
CA PHE A 17 -8.34 26.11 -11.34
C PHE A 17 -8.39 25.81 -12.85
N ILE A 18 -8.47 24.53 -13.23
CA ILE A 18 -8.65 24.13 -14.63
C ILE A 18 -10.00 24.62 -15.16
N ASN A 19 -11.10 24.43 -14.43
CA ASN A 19 -12.43 24.85 -14.90
C ASN A 19 -12.61 26.39 -14.92
N LYS A 20 -11.74 27.16 -14.27
CA LYS A 20 -11.70 28.63 -14.39
C LYS A 20 -11.03 29.11 -15.68
N ASN A 21 -10.12 28.32 -16.24
CA ASN A 21 -9.36 28.70 -17.44
C ASN A 21 -10.03 28.26 -18.75
N GLY A 22 -11.11 27.47 -18.66
CA GLY A 22 -11.82 26.92 -19.82
C GLY A 22 -12.89 25.90 -19.43
N LYS A 23 -13.69 25.47 -20.40
CA LYS A 23 -14.79 24.52 -20.21
C LYS A 23 -14.67 23.34 -21.15
N TYR A 24 -15.19 22.19 -20.71
CA TYR A 24 -15.34 21.02 -21.58
C TYR A 24 -16.70 21.11 -22.30
N LEU A 25 -16.68 21.17 -23.63
CA LEU A 25 -17.89 21.25 -24.47
C LEU A 25 -18.47 19.87 -24.83
N GLY A 26 -17.82 18.78 -24.43
CA GLY A 26 -18.21 17.41 -24.74
C GLY A 26 -17.79 16.42 -23.66
N ALA A 27 -18.22 15.17 -23.81
CA ALA A 27 -17.89 14.07 -22.88
C ALA A 27 -16.44 13.59 -23.01
N SER A 28 -15.71 14.02 -24.05
CA SER A 28 -14.33 13.61 -24.31
C SER A 28 -13.33 14.63 -23.77
N SER A 29 -12.19 14.13 -23.30
CA SER A 29 -11.09 14.96 -22.78
C SER A 29 -10.51 15.93 -23.81
N SER A 30 -10.70 15.66 -25.11
CA SER A 30 -10.26 16.52 -26.21
C SER A 30 -11.18 17.72 -26.48
N SER A 31 -12.34 17.81 -25.79
CA SER A 31 -13.32 18.88 -26.00
C SER A 31 -13.11 20.10 -25.09
N TYR A 32 -11.90 20.27 -24.55
CA TYR A 32 -11.58 21.40 -23.67
C TYR A 32 -11.34 22.68 -24.50
N VAL A 33 -12.10 23.72 -24.20
CA VAL A 33 -12.02 25.02 -24.88
C VAL A 33 -11.68 26.09 -23.84
N TRP A 34 -10.62 26.86 -24.15
CA TRP A 34 -10.15 27.99 -23.35
C TRP A 34 -11.14 29.16 -23.44
N ASP A 35 -11.31 29.89 -22.35
CA ASP A 35 -12.17 31.08 -22.33
C ASP A 35 -11.55 32.22 -23.16
N ASP A 36 -10.22 32.37 -23.08
CA ASP A 36 -9.41 33.25 -23.94
C ASP A 36 -8.57 32.37 -24.90
N PRO A 37 -8.93 32.29 -26.20
CA PRO A 37 -8.16 31.50 -27.17
C PRO A 37 -6.78 32.09 -27.48
N ASP A 38 -6.56 33.38 -27.20
CA ASP A 38 -5.33 34.10 -27.51
C ASP A 38 -4.26 34.02 -26.38
N ASP A 39 -4.65 33.66 -25.15
CA ASP A 39 -3.74 33.42 -24.01
C ASP A 39 -4.13 32.15 -23.25
N PRO A 40 -3.82 30.95 -23.80
CA PRO A 40 -4.15 29.70 -23.14
C PRO A 40 -3.29 29.53 -21.87
N LYS A 41 -3.92 29.73 -20.71
CA LYS A 41 -3.30 29.52 -19.39
C LYS A 41 -3.17 28.03 -19.07
N GLN A 42 -2.18 27.40 -19.70
CA GLN A 42 -1.84 26.00 -19.48
C GLN A 42 -1.28 25.81 -18.06
N LEU A 43 -1.92 24.91 -17.30
CA LEU A 43 -1.45 24.55 -15.98
C LEU A 43 -0.22 23.63 -16.10
N SER A 44 0.83 23.92 -15.34
CA SER A 44 2.03 23.07 -15.35
C SER A 44 1.74 21.69 -14.75
N VAL A 45 2.17 20.61 -15.43
CA VAL A 45 2.03 19.22 -14.96
C VAL A 45 2.71 18.98 -13.60
N TYR A 46 3.69 19.80 -13.23
CA TYR A 46 4.41 19.65 -11.97
C TYR A 46 3.56 19.93 -10.73
N VAL A 47 2.43 20.65 -10.87
CA VAL A 47 1.48 20.86 -9.75
C VAL A 47 0.84 19.55 -9.28
N GLN A 48 0.85 18.52 -10.12
CA GLN A 48 0.29 17.20 -9.86
C GLN A 48 1.24 16.28 -9.07
N LEU A 49 2.56 16.48 -9.19
CA LEU A 49 3.59 15.68 -8.51
C LEU A 49 3.38 15.54 -6.99
N PRO A 50 3.15 16.62 -6.21
CA PRO A 50 3.05 16.49 -4.76
C PRO A 50 1.91 15.57 -4.33
N VAL A 51 0.81 15.55 -5.09
CA VAL A 51 -0.34 14.68 -4.80
C VAL A 51 -0.01 13.22 -5.06
N PHE A 52 0.65 12.90 -6.17
CA PHE A 52 1.04 11.52 -6.45
C PHE A 52 2.05 10.98 -5.42
N VAL A 53 3.01 11.80 -5.00
CA VAL A 53 3.99 11.42 -3.99
C VAL A 53 3.31 11.16 -2.64
N LEU A 54 2.45 12.08 -2.18
CA LEU A 54 1.72 11.93 -0.93
C LEU A 54 0.78 10.72 -0.94
N SER A 55 0.09 10.48 -2.06
CA SER A 55 -0.80 9.32 -2.21
C SER A 55 -0.02 8.00 -2.18
N GLY A 56 1.09 7.90 -2.94
CA GLY A 56 1.90 6.70 -2.99
C GLY A 56 2.51 6.34 -1.63
N VAL A 57 3.04 7.33 -0.91
CA VAL A 57 3.57 7.09 0.45
C VAL A 57 2.48 6.63 1.41
N ALA A 58 1.29 7.24 1.35
CA ALA A 58 0.16 6.86 2.20
C ALA A 58 -0.34 5.44 1.92
N GLU A 59 -0.29 5.01 0.66
CA GLU A 59 -0.73 3.69 0.24
C GLU A 59 0.26 2.59 0.67
N VAL A 60 1.57 2.82 0.50
CA VAL A 60 2.62 1.87 0.89
C VAL A 60 2.57 1.58 2.40
N VAL A 61 2.51 2.63 3.23
CA VAL A 61 2.48 2.48 4.69
C VAL A 61 1.21 1.73 5.16
N GLY A 62 0.06 1.99 4.53
CA GLY A 62 -1.19 1.32 4.87
C GLY A 62 -1.23 -0.13 4.41
N ASN A 63 -0.84 -0.40 3.17
CA ASN A 63 -0.95 -1.73 2.56
C ASN A 63 0.04 -2.72 3.18
N ILE A 64 1.29 -2.31 3.44
CA ILE A 64 2.29 -3.20 4.05
C ILE A 64 1.87 -3.59 5.47
N ALA A 65 1.47 -2.61 6.29
CA ALA A 65 1.04 -2.89 7.66
C ALA A 65 -0.21 -3.79 7.71
N THR A 66 -1.15 -3.60 6.78
CA THR A 66 -2.36 -4.44 6.68
C THR A 66 -2.02 -5.87 6.29
N LEU A 67 -1.13 -6.05 5.31
CA LEU A 67 -0.70 -7.37 4.84
C LEU A 67 0.12 -8.12 5.90
N GLU A 68 0.98 -7.43 6.63
CA GLU A 68 1.72 -8.00 7.75
C GLU A 68 0.77 -8.45 8.87
N LEU A 69 -0.18 -7.59 9.24
CA LEU A 69 -1.18 -7.90 10.26
C LEU A 69 -2.05 -9.10 9.84
N ALA A 70 -2.44 -9.18 8.57
CA ALA A 70 -3.22 -10.29 8.03
C ALA A 70 -2.41 -11.61 8.01
N TYR A 71 -1.11 -11.53 7.70
CA TYR A 71 -0.24 -12.71 7.69
C TYR A 71 -0.03 -13.27 9.10
N VAL A 72 0.26 -12.39 10.08
CA VAL A 72 0.51 -12.79 11.47
C VAL A 72 -0.78 -13.27 12.15
N GLY A 73 -1.94 -12.70 11.81
CA GLY A 73 -3.23 -13.12 12.36
C GLY A 73 -3.85 -14.38 11.72
N SER A 74 -3.20 -14.96 10.70
CA SER A 74 -3.79 -16.07 9.94
C SER A 74 -3.39 -17.46 10.48
N PRO A 75 -4.30 -18.46 10.47
CA PRO A 75 -4.00 -19.83 10.90
C PRO A 75 -2.87 -20.45 10.06
N PRO A 76 -2.05 -21.36 10.63
CA PRO A 76 -0.84 -21.90 9.98
C PRO A 76 -1.09 -22.52 8.60
N SER A 77 -2.24 -23.18 8.42
CA SER A 77 -2.63 -23.86 7.18
C SER A 77 -3.33 -22.95 6.15
N MET A 78 -3.73 -21.72 6.52
CA MET A 78 -4.55 -20.84 5.69
C MET A 78 -3.87 -19.51 5.33
N LYS A 79 -2.59 -19.32 5.68
CA LYS A 79 -1.88 -18.05 5.44
C LYS A 79 -1.98 -17.56 3.99
N SER A 80 -1.77 -18.46 3.03
CA SER A 80 -1.85 -18.15 1.60
C SER A 80 -3.25 -17.68 1.17
N LEU A 81 -4.29 -18.29 1.73
CA LEU A 81 -5.69 -17.97 1.41
C LEU A 81 -6.13 -16.63 2.02
N VAL A 82 -5.72 -16.33 3.26
CA VAL A 82 -5.99 -15.02 3.89
C VAL A 82 -5.28 -13.90 3.14
N MET A 83 -4.03 -14.12 2.72
CA MET A 83 -3.30 -13.15 1.89
C MET A 83 -3.92 -12.97 0.51
N ALA A 84 -4.45 -14.04 -0.10
CA ALA A 84 -5.19 -13.95 -1.36
C ALA A 84 -6.46 -13.09 -1.20
N PHE A 85 -7.21 -13.21 -0.09
CA PHE A 85 -8.34 -12.32 0.18
C PHE A 85 -7.91 -10.87 0.44
N ALA A 86 -6.77 -10.65 1.10
CA ALA A 86 -6.23 -9.31 1.27
C ALA A 86 -5.95 -8.64 -0.09
N LEU A 87 -5.35 -9.36 -1.04
CA LEU A 87 -5.14 -8.86 -2.41
C LEU A 87 -6.44 -8.76 -3.23
N MET A 88 -7.43 -9.62 -2.95
CA MET A 88 -8.75 -9.56 -3.58
C MET A 88 -9.46 -8.24 -3.28
N THR A 89 -9.21 -7.61 -2.13
CA THR A 89 -9.77 -6.29 -1.82
C THR A 89 -9.34 -5.21 -2.83
N SER A 90 -8.09 -5.25 -3.28
CA SER A 90 -7.57 -4.36 -4.33
C SER A 90 -8.24 -4.63 -5.68
N CYS A 91 -8.48 -5.91 -6.01
CA CYS A 91 -9.24 -6.29 -7.20
C CYS A 91 -10.69 -5.78 -7.13
N GLY A 92 -11.35 -5.93 -5.98
CA GLY A 92 -12.68 -5.39 -5.73
C GLY A 92 -12.74 -3.87 -5.90
N GLY A 93 -11.73 -3.15 -5.38
CA GLY A 93 -11.58 -1.71 -5.59
C GLY A 93 -11.48 -1.33 -7.07
N ALA A 94 -10.69 -2.08 -7.86
CA ALA A 94 -10.56 -1.87 -9.30
C ALA A 94 -11.87 -2.13 -10.06
N ILE A 95 -12.62 -3.17 -9.70
CA ILE A 95 -13.94 -3.48 -10.30
C ILE A 95 -14.92 -2.34 -10.03
N ILE A 96 -14.97 -1.83 -8.80
CA ILE A 96 -15.82 -0.68 -8.45
C ILE A 96 -15.40 0.54 -9.27
N GLY A 97 -14.10 0.79 -9.41
CA GLY A 97 -13.57 1.86 -10.26
C GLY A 97 -14.04 1.74 -11.72
N PHE A 98 -14.04 0.53 -12.27
CA PHE A 98 -14.50 0.27 -13.63
C PHE A 98 -16.01 0.54 -13.81
N ILE A 99 -16.82 0.17 -12.80
CA ILE A 99 -18.27 0.43 -12.80
C ILE A 99 -18.57 1.93 -12.71
N VAL A 100 -17.76 2.69 -11.96
CA VAL A 100 -17.95 4.13 -11.77
C VAL A 100 -17.43 4.94 -12.97
N ASN A 101 -16.46 4.42 -13.72
CA ASN A 101 -15.87 5.08 -14.88
C ASN A 101 -16.86 5.67 -15.92
N PRO A 102 -17.94 4.98 -16.36
CA PRO A 102 -18.90 5.56 -17.30
C PRO A 102 -19.67 6.76 -16.75
N PHE A 103 -19.71 6.96 -15.42
CA PHE A 103 -20.34 8.14 -14.80
C PHE A 103 -19.38 9.33 -14.69
N TYR A 104 -18.10 9.14 -14.98
CA TYR A 104 -17.07 10.17 -14.90
C TYR A 104 -17.04 11.01 -16.19
N THR A 105 -17.94 11.99 -16.28
CA THR A 105 -17.93 13.00 -17.35
C THR A 105 -17.01 14.16 -16.97
N PRO A 106 -16.22 14.75 -17.89
CA PRO A 106 -15.33 15.88 -17.58
C PRO A 106 -16.05 17.09 -16.97
N SER A 107 -17.32 17.32 -17.31
CA SER A 107 -18.15 18.36 -16.70
C SER A 107 -18.46 18.12 -15.21
N ASN A 108 -18.47 16.86 -14.76
CA ASN A 108 -18.82 16.47 -13.39
C ASN A 108 -17.60 15.97 -12.57
N SER A 109 -16.40 15.99 -13.16
CA SER A 109 -15.16 15.49 -12.57
C SER A 109 -14.86 16.10 -11.18
N ILE A 110 -15.13 17.40 -11.00
CA ILE A 110 -15.00 18.11 -9.72
C ILE A 110 -15.80 17.41 -8.62
N TYR A 111 -17.10 17.17 -8.86
CA TYR A 111 -17.98 16.56 -7.86
C TYR A 111 -17.49 15.16 -7.50
N PHE A 112 -17.04 14.38 -8.48
CA PHE A 112 -16.47 13.06 -8.21
C PHE A 112 -15.22 13.12 -7.34
N GLN A 113 -14.29 14.04 -7.59
CA GLN A 113 -13.08 14.18 -6.77
C GLN A 113 -13.39 14.63 -5.34
N PHE A 114 -14.28 15.62 -5.16
CA PHE A 114 -14.63 16.07 -3.80
C PHE A 114 -15.45 15.03 -3.03
N VAL A 115 -16.40 14.35 -3.67
CA VAL A 115 -17.21 13.30 -3.03
C VAL A 115 -16.34 12.11 -2.65
N THR A 116 -15.52 11.60 -3.57
CA THR A 116 -14.62 10.47 -3.26
C THR A 116 -13.56 10.84 -2.22
N GLY A 117 -12.99 12.05 -2.30
CA GLY A 117 -12.07 12.57 -1.30
C GLY A 117 -12.71 12.65 0.09
N ALA A 118 -13.92 13.21 0.20
CA ALA A 118 -14.66 13.29 1.46
C ALA A 118 -14.97 11.91 2.04
N VAL A 119 -15.44 10.97 1.20
CA VAL A 119 -15.72 9.60 1.63
C VAL A 119 -14.45 8.93 2.19
N VAL A 120 -13.32 9.02 1.49
CA VAL A 120 -12.04 8.42 1.93
C VAL A 120 -11.51 9.07 3.21
N VAL A 121 -11.67 10.38 3.38
CA VAL A 121 -11.32 11.07 4.63
C VAL A 121 -12.17 10.54 5.79
N LEU A 122 -13.48 10.35 5.59
CA LEU A 122 -14.40 9.86 6.62
C LEU A 122 -14.17 8.40 7.00
N PHE A 123 -13.76 7.55 6.06
CA PHE A 123 -13.43 6.15 6.35
C PHE A 123 -12.28 6.00 7.37
N GLY A 124 -11.31 6.92 7.39
CA GLY A 124 -10.21 6.89 8.36
C GLY A 124 -10.69 6.93 9.82
N PRO A 125 -11.42 7.98 10.25
CA PRO A 125 -12.01 8.08 11.57
C PRO A 125 -13.03 6.98 11.88
N VAL A 126 -13.80 6.52 10.89
CA VAL A 126 -14.77 5.41 11.08
C VAL A 126 -14.05 4.12 11.44
N ILE A 127 -12.96 3.77 10.74
CA ILE A 127 -12.13 2.62 11.07
C ILE A 127 -11.51 2.82 12.46
N TRP A 128 -10.95 4.00 12.74
CA TRP A 128 -10.39 4.29 14.06
C TRP A 128 -11.43 4.14 15.18
N PHE A 129 -12.67 4.60 14.96
CA PHE A 129 -13.76 4.47 15.94
C PHE A 129 -14.28 3.04 16.07
N GLY A 130 -14.23 2.22 15.02
CA GLY A 130 -14.52 0.79 15.10
C GLY A 130 -13.45 0.03 15.90
N PHE A 131 -12.18 0.36 15.70
CA PHE A 131 -11.05 -0.34 16.33
C PHE A 131 -10.60 0.25 17.67
N LYS A 132 -11.04 1.46 18.06
CA LYS A 132 -10.66 2.07 19.36
C LYS A 132 -11.03 1.21 20.58
N ASN A 133 -12.04 0.35 20.43
CA ASN A 133 -12.52 -0.54 21.48
C ASN A 133 -11.82 -1.90 21.49
N MET A 134 -11.06 -2.24 20.45
CA MET A 134 -10.29 -3.48 20.39
C MET A 134 -8.94 -3.24 21.07
N LYS A 135 -8.91 -3.40 22.39
CA LYS A 135 -7.66 -3.33 23.15
C LYS A 135 -6.89 -4.63 22.93
N THR A 136 -5.77 -4.53 22.21
CA THR A 136 -4.61 -5.44 22.28
C THR A 136 -4.67 -6.64 21.33
N GLY A 137 -3.60 -6.82 20.54
CA GLY A 137 -3.36 -8.00 19.68
C GLY A 137 -3.29 -9.36 20.42
N ARG A 138 -3.48 -9.36 21.74
CA ARG A 138 -3.65 -10.53 22.60
C ARG A 138 -5.05 -11.15 22.48
N ASP A 139 -6.06 -10.34 22.12
CA ASP A 139 -7.45 -10.78 21.93
C ASP A 139 -7.73 -11.23 20.48
N LEU A 140 -6.91 -10.77 19.51
CA LEU A 140 -7.02 -11.12 18.09
C LEU A 140 -6.30 -12.43 17.74
N MET A 141 -5.29 -12.85 18.52
CA MET A 141 -4.45 -14.02 18.21
C MET A 141 -4.08 -14.81 19.49
N PRO A 142 -5.06 -15.21 20.33
CA PRO A 142 -4.77 -15.86 21.61
C PRO A 142 -3.90 -17.12 21.44
N GLU A 143 -4.09 -17.85 20.34
CA GLU A 143 -3.44 -19.13 20.04
C GLU A 143 -1.94 -18.97 19.76
N LEU A 144 -1.56 -18.02 18.90
CA LEU A 144 -0.16 -17.72 18.57
C LEU A 144 0.59 -17.08 19.73
N PHE A 145 -0.09 -16.27 20.55
CA PHE A 145 0.49 -15.67 21.74
C PHE A 145 0.73 -16.73 22.82
N GLU A 146 -0.20 -17.66 23.00
CA GLU A 146 -0.10 -18.74 23.97
C GLU A 146 0.94 -19.78 23.56
N GLU A 147 1.07 -20.08 22.26
CA GLU A 147 2.12 -20.95 21.72
C GLU A 147 3.51 -20.30 21.84
N ASN A 148 3.66 -19.01 21.50
CA ASN A 148 4.90 -18.27 21.73
C ASN A 148 5.26 -18.18 23.22
N MET A 149 4.29 -17.95 24.10
CA MET A 149 4.50 -17.97 25.56
C MET A 149 4.96 -19.35 26.06
N LYS A 150 4.33 -20.43 25.58
CA LYS A 150 4.75 -21.81 25.92
C LYS A 150 6.18 -22.08 25.44
N ASN A 151 6.53 -21.63 24.23
CA ASN A 151 7.88 -21.77 23.70
C ASN A 151 8.90 -20.92 24.46
N VAL A 152 8.55 -19.71 24.91
CA VAL A 152 9.42 -18.87 25.75
C VAL A 152 9.60 -19.46 27.15
N ILE A 153 8.56 -19.98 27.79
CA ILE A 153 8.66 -20.66 29.09
C ILE A 153 9.56 -21.90 28.98
N ARG A 154 9.50 -22.59 27.83
CA ARG A 154 10.28 -23.81 27.58
C ARG A 154 11.74 -23.54 27.18
N THR A 155 12.03 -22.39 26.58
CA THR A 155 13.33 -22.08 25.94
C THR A 155 14.07 -20.89 26.59
N GLY A 156 13.40 -20.12 27.45
CA GLY A 156 14.00 -19.01 28.21
C GLY A 156 14.46 -17.79 27.40
N SER A 157 14.26 -17.76 26.08
CA SER A 157 14.75 -16.71 25.18
C SER A 157 13.66 -16.26 24.22
N LEU A 158 13.43 -14.95 24.17
CA LEU A 158 12.45 -14.26 23.31
C LEU A 158 12.90 -14.14 21.83
N GLY A 159 14.10 -14.62 21.49
CA GLY A 159 14.82 -14.23 20.27
C GLY A 159 14.58 -15.08 19.02
N THR A 160 13.98 -16.26 19.13
CA THR A 160 14.00 -17.25 18.04
C THR A 160 12.77 -17.23 17.12
N SER A 161 11.66 -16.63 17.55
CA SER A 161 10.42 -16.61 16.75
C SER A 161 10.42 -15.56 15.62
N MET A 162 11.25 -14.52 15.68
CA MET A 162 11.42 -13.60 14.53
C MET A 162 12.16 -14.25 13.36
N THR A 163 13.07 -15.19 13.63
CA THR A 163 13.82 -15.92 12.59
C THR A 163 12.97 -17.00 11.90
N GLU A 164 11.96 -17.54 12.57
CA GLU A 164 11.02 -18.50 11.99
C GLU A 164 9.78 -17.84 11.38
N ALA A 165 9.36 -16.67 11.88
CA ALA A 165 8.31 -15.84 11.26
C ALA A 165 8.78 -15.13 9.98
N PHE A 166 10.06 -14.77 9.88
CA PHE A 166 10.76 -14.60 8.61
C PHE A 166 11.05 -15.98 8.04
N GLY A 167 10.00 -16.62 7.53
CA GLY A 167 10.04 -17.99 7.05
C GLY A 167 11.32 -18.30 6.30
N SER A 168 11.93 -19.43 6.70
CA SER A 168 12.64 -20.39 5.88
C SER A 168 12.13 -20.39 4.43
N GLY A 169 12.60 -19.42 3.66
CA GLY A 169 12.29 -19.22 2.25
C GLY A 169 13.60 -19.13 1.53
N SER A 170 14.17 -20.30 1.20
CA SER A 170 15.10 -20.62 0.10
C SER A 170 16.29 -19.70 -0.25
N GLY A 171 16.49 -18.55 0.41
CA GLY A 171 17.52 -17.57 0.11
C GLY A 171 18.63 -17.55 1.16
N ALA A 172 18.29 -17.68 2.44
CA ALA A 172 19.28 -17.69 3.53
C ALA A 172 20.19 -18.93 3.46
N ALA A 173 19.62 -20.12 3.21
CA ALA A 173 20.42 -21.34 3.01
C ALA A 173 21.28 -21.27 1.73
N MET A 174 20.80 -20.61 0.66
CA MET A 174 21.57 -20.43 -0.57
C MET A 174 22.69 -19.39 -0.40
N PHE A 175 22.48 -18.36 0.42
CA PHE A 175 23.49 -17.35 0.74
C PHE A 175 24.56 -17.90 1.71
N GLU A 176 24.16 -18.73 2.67
CA GLU A 176 25.10 -19.37 3.60
C GLU A 176 25.91 -20.50 2.92
N MET A 177 25.28 -21.27 2.02
CA MET A 177 25.96 -22.30 1.21
C MET A 177 26.86 -21.67 0.13
N GLY A 178 26.42 -20.56 -0.48
CA GLY A 178 27.24 -19.76 -1.42
C GLY A 178 28.46 -19.11 -0.73
N SER A 179 28.29 -18.63 0.51
CA SER A 179 29.38 -18.10 1.33
C SER A 179 30.40 -19.18 1.74
N LYS A 180 29.93 -20.37 2.12
CA LYS A 180 30.82 -21.51 2.44
C LYS A 180 31.63 -21.97 1.22
N HIS A 181 31.00 -22.10 0.05
CA HIS A 181 31.72 -22.44 -1.18
C HIS A 181 32.67 -21.33 -1.67
N ALA A 182 32.34 -20.05 -1.44
CA ALA A 182 33.25 -18.94 -1.73
C ALA A 182 34.45 -18.90 -0.77
N MET A 183 34.24 -19.20 0.51
CA MET A 183 35.32 -19.34 1.50
C MET A 183 36.22 -20.55 1.21
N ASP A 184 35.66 -21.68 0.78
CA ASP A 184 36.45 -22.85 0.38
C ASP A 184 37.23 -22.61 -0.91
N ALA A 185 36.68 -21.85 -1.87
CA ALA A 185 37.40 -21.43 -3.08
C ALA A 185 38.55 -20.44 -2.78
N VAL A 186 38.34 -19.50 -1.84
CA VAL A 186 39.38 -18.56 -1.39
C VAL A 186 40.47 -19.28 -0.56
N THR A 187 40.08 -20.26 0.24
CA THR A 187 41.02 -21.04 1.07
C THR A 187 41.80 -22.07 0.23
N SER A 188 41.15 -22.70 -0.75
CA SER A 188 41.77 -23.60 -1.73
C SER A 188 42.69 -22.87 -2.70
N GLY A 189 42.31 -21.66 -3.15
CA GLY A 189 43.16 -20.82 -4.00
C GLY A 189 44.44 -20.31 -3.33
N LYS A 190 44.50 -20.29 -1.99
CA LYS A 190 45.69 -19.91 -1.22
C LYS A 190 46.61 -21.10 -0.89
N ALA A 191 46.13 -22.33 -1.05
CA ALA A 191 46.91 -23.56 -0.85
C ALA A 191 47.59 -24.08 -2.14
N ALA A 192 47.25 -23.53 -3.31
CA ALA A 192 47.76 -23.97 -4.62
C ALA A 192 48.95 -23.13 -5.16
N ASN A 193 49.72 -22.46 -4.30
CA ASN A 193 51.01 -21.88 -4.70
C ASN A 193 52.17 -22.30 -3.78
N PRO A 194 52.78 -23.48 -4.01
CA PRO A 194 54.17 -23.68 -3.68
C PRO A 194 55.06 -23.28 -4.87
N ALA A 195 55.97 -22.33 -4.61
CA ALA A 195 57.05 -21.81 -5.46
C ALA A 195 56.71 -20.61 -6.35
#